data_AF-A0A2D0KVB5-F1
#
_entry.id   AF-A0A2D0KVB5-F1
#
_cell.length_a   1.000
_cell.length_b   1.000
_cell.length_c   1.000
_cell.angle_alpha   90.00
_cell.angle_beta   90.00
_cell.angle_gamma   90.00
#
_symmetry.space_group_name_H-M   'P 1'
#
loop_
_entity.id
_entity.type
_entity.pdbx_description
1 polymer ?
#
loop_
_entity_poly.entity_id
_entity_poly.type
_entity_poly.pdbx_seq_one_letter_code
_entity_poly.pdbx_strand_id
1 'polypeptide(L)'
;MPPRIPRACRKSGCPKTTTDRSGYCTDHLHTGWQYHQQGRSRHERGYGSQWDKLKTRVKQRDNFLCQHCLRQGLVVTGITVDHIQPKAHGGTEALSNLQLLCEACHRQKTATERLRKY
;
A
#
# COMPACT_ATOMS: atom_id res chain seq x y z
N MET A 1 15.31 6.57 -42.68
CA MET A 1 14.63 5.60 -41.80
C MET A 1 13.19 5.47 -42.26
N PRO A 2 12.65 4.26 -42.46
CA PRO A 2 11.24 4.09 -42.80
C PRO A 2 10.33 4.63 -41.67
N PRO A 3 9.14 5.14 -42.00
CA PRO A 3 8.18 5.60 -40.99
C PRO A 3 7.78 4.43 -40.09
N ARG A 4 7.56 4.73 -38.80
CA ARG A 4 7.11 3.70 -37.84
C ARG A 4 5.72 3.21 -38.23
N ILE A 5 5.55 1.89 -38.22
CA ILE A 5 4.23 1.27 -38.40
C ILE A 5 3.31 1.74 -37.24
N PRO A 6 2.13 2.30 -37.52
CA PRO A 6 1.17 2.66 -36.48
C PRO A 6 0.74 1.43 -35.67
N ARG A 7 0.73 1.57 -34.34
CA ARG A 7 0.27 0.55 -33.39
C ARG A 7 -1.00 1.00 -32.68
N ALA A 8 -1.80 0.06 -32.18
CA ALA A 8 -2.97 0.40 -31.38
C ALA A 8 -2.59 1.21 -30.12
N CYS A 9 -3.46 2.14 -29.74
CA CYS A 9 -3.33 2.90 -28.50
C CYS A 9 -3.39 1.95 -27.28
N ARG A 10 -2.51 2.15 -26.30
CA ARG A 10 -2.45 1.35 -25.07
C ARG A 10 -3.62 1.59 -24.10
N LYS A 11 -4.43 2.65 -24.30
CA LYS A 11 -5.63 2.89 -23.48
C LYS A 11 -6.66 1.81 -23.80
N SER A 12 -7.02 1.00 -22.81
CA SER A 12 -8.06 -0.04 -22.96
C SER A 12 -9.34 0.54 -23.56
N GLY A 13 -9.85 -0.07 -24.62
CA GLY A 13 -11.06 0.36 -25.33
C GLY A 13 -10.89 1.51 -26.31
N CYS A 14 -9.69 2.06 -26.50
CA CYS A 14 -9.46 3.12 -27.48
C CYS A 14 -9.26 2.54 -28.89
N PRO A 15 -10.06 2.94 -29.90
CA PRO A 15 -9.95 2.41 -31.26
C PRO A 15 -8.83 3.08 -32.09
N LYS A 16 -8.13 4.09 -31.55
CA LYS A 16 -7.15 4.90 -32.29
C LYS A 16 -5.78 4.22 -32.38
N THR A 17 -5.06 4.47 -33.46
CA THR A 17 -3.66 4.07 -33.64
C THR A 17 -2.69 5.22 -33.36
N THR A 18 -1.43 4.90 -33.07
CA THR A 18 -0.37 5.86 -32.77
C THR A 18 0.98 5.38 -33.28
N THR A 19 1.82 6.31 -33.71
CA THR A 19 3.25 6.10 -34.00
C THR A 19 4.15 6.61 -32.87
N ASP A 20 3.56 7.24 -31.85
CA ASP A 20 4.28 7.84 -30.74
C ASP A 20 4.96 6.79 -29.86
N ARG A 21 6.13 7.14 -29.30
CA ARG A 21 6.96 6.25 -28.47
C ARG A 21 6.26 5.79 -27.20
N SER A 22 5.38 6.60 -26.63
CA SER A 22 4.59 6.26 -25.43
C SER A 22 3.61 5.11 -25.68
N GLY A 23 3.20 4.90 -26.94
CA GLY A 23 2.16 3.95 -27.30
C GLY A 23 0.74 4.45 -27.04
N TYR A 24 0.56 5.75 -26.79
CA TYR A 24 -0.76 6.39 -26.70
C TYR A 24 -1.03 7.29 -27.92
N CYS A 25 -2.29 7.38 -28.35
CA CYS A 25 -2.72 8.36 -29.35
C CYS A 25 -2.68 9.78 -28.78
N THR A 26 -2.86 10.79 -29.62
CA THR A 26 -2.86 12.21 -29.22
C THR A 26 -3.77 12.50 -28.03
N ASP A 27 -4.97 11.92 -28.03
CA ASP A 27 -5.95 12.04 -26.94
C ASP A 27 -5.49 11.43 -25.61
N HIS A 28 -4.53 10.51 -25.63
CA HIS A 28 -4.14 9.69 -24.49
C HIS A 28 -2.67 9.84 -24.09
N LEU A 29 -1.90 10.70 -24.76
CA LEU A 29 -0.46 10.92 -24.54
C LEU A 29 -0.09 11.16 -23.06
N HIS A 30 -0.98 11.78 -22.29
CA HIS A 30 -0.77 12.15 -20.89
C HIS A 30 -1.44 11.19 -19.89
N THR A 31 -2.05 10.11 -20.37
CA THR A 31 -2.78 9.15 -19.52
C THR A 31 -1.91 8.05 -18.93
N GLY A 32 -0.66 7.91 -19.40
CA GLY A 32 0.27 6.87 -18.94
C GLY A 32 0.62 6.94 -17.45
N TRP A 33 0.45 8.11 -16.82
CA TRP A 33 0.71 8.32 -15.38
C TRP A 33 -0.56 8.46 -14.53
N GLN A 34 -1.76 8.40 -15.12
CA GLN A 34 -3.02 8.58 -14.38
C GLN A 34 -3.29 7.46 -13.34
N TYR A 35 -2.55 6.34 -13.41
CA TYR A 35 -2.65 5.26 -12.43
C TYR A 35 -1.87 5.51 -11.13
N HIS A 36 -0.98 6.52 -11.08
CA HIS A 36 -0.28 6.85 -9.85
C HIS A 36 -0.95 8.01 -9.10
N GLN A 37 -1.79 7.57 -8.16
CA GLN A 37 -2.13 8.22 -6.89
C GLN A 37 -3.29 9.23 -6.94
N GLN A 38 -4.39 8.83 -6.29
CA GLN A 38 -5.30 9.76 -5.63
C GLN A 38 -4.46 10.75 -4.82
N GLY A 39 -4.50 12.02 -5.21
CA GLY A 39 -3.63 13.12 -4.75
C GLY A 39 -3.84 13.56 -3.29
N ARG A 40 -3.96 12.61 -2.36
CA ARG A 40 -3.96 12.90 -0.93
C ARG A 40 -2.54 12.82 -0.40
N SER A 41 -2.07 13.92 0.16
CA SER A 41 -0.82 14.00 0.91
C SER A 41 -0.79 12.92 2.00
N ARG A 42 0.42 12.56 2.48
CA ARG A 42 0.58 11.60 3.58
C ARG A 42 -0.29 11.98 4.79
N HIS A 43 -0.45 13.29 5.04
CA HIS A 43 -1.27 13.84 6.10
C HIS A 43 -2.77 13.62 5.86
N GLU A 44 -3.26 13.89 4.64
CA GLU A 44 -4.67 13.66 4.26
C GLU A 44 -5.07 12.18 4.26
N ARG A 45 -4.10 11.26 4.19
CA ARG A 45 -4.31 9.81 4.34
C ARG A 45 -4.34 9.35 5.80
N GLY A 46 -4.19 10.25 6.77
CA GLY A 46 -4.23 9.94 8.20
C GLY A 46 -2.90 9.47 8.80
N TYR A 47 -1.78 9.70 8.10
CA TYR A 47 -0.42 9.32 8.53
C TYR A 47 0.42 10.56 8.86
N GLY A 48 -0.10 11.45 9.72
CA GLY A 48 0.59 12.64 10.20
C GLY A 48 1.57 12.38 11.34
N SER A 49 2.14 13.45 11.90
CA SER A 49 3.08 13.40 13.04
C SER A 49 2.56 12.62 14.25
N GLN A 50 1.23 12.57 14.43
CA GLN A 50 0.58 11.76 15.47
C GLN A 50 0.81 10.25 15.25
N TRP A 51 0.78 9.79 14.01
CA TRP A 51 1.06 8.39 13.66
C TRP A 51 2.53 8.02 13.92
N ASP A 52 3.46 8.94 13.64
CA ASP A 52 4.88 8.70 13.95
C ASP A 52 5.12 8.56 15.47
N LYS A 53 4.47 9.40 16.28
CA LYS A 53 4.48 9.27 17.75
C LYS A 53 3.87 7.94 18.22
N LEU A 54 2.74 7.53 17.62
CA LEU A 54 2.09 6.24 17.91
C LEU A 54 3.01 5.07 17.58
N LYS A 55 3.64 5.07 16.41
CA LYS A 55 4.58 4.01 16.01
C LYS A 55 5.72 3.85 17.01
N THR A 56 6.32 4.95 17.47
CA THR A 56 7.39 4.89 18.46
C THR A 56 6.90 4.30 19.78
N ARG A 57 5.72 4.69 20.26
CA ARG A 57 5.10 4.13 21.48
C ARG A 57 4.81 2.64 21.34
N VAL A 58 4.25 2.20 20.21
CA VAL A 58 3.98 0.78 19.94
C VAL A 58 5.28 -0.02 19.90
N LYS A 59 6.31 0.48 19.21
CA LYS A 59 7.62 -0.18 19.16
C LYS A 59 8.25 -0.36 20.55
N GLN A 60 8.17 0.68 21.39
CA GLN A 60 8.67 0.63 22.76
C GLN A 60 7.87 -0.37 23.62
N ARG A 61 6.53 -0.30 23.57
CA ARG A 61 5.65 -1.25 24.29
C ARG A 61 5.92 -2.70 23.88
N ASP A 62 6.12 -2.92 22.60
CA ASP A 62 6.33 -4.26 22.02
C ASP A 62 7.79 -4.73 22.13
N ASN A 63 8.65 -3.98 22.83
CA ASN A 63 10.09 -4.25 22.97
C ASN A 63 10.80 -4.47 21.63
N PHE A 64 10.33 -3.80 20.57
CA PHE A 64 10.80 -3.99 19.19
C PHE A 64 10.65 -5.43 18.65
N LEU A 65 9.80 -6.26 19.28
CA LEU A 65 9.55 -7.64 18.89
C LEU A 65 8.22 -7.79 18.15
N CYS A 66 8.21 -8.71 17.20
CA CYS A 66 7.01 -9.13 16.49
C CYS A 66 6.05 -9.83 17.45
N GLN A 67 4.87 -9.25 17.64
CA GLN A 67 3.87 -9.76 18.58
C GLN A 67 3.27 -11.11 18.13
N HIS A 68 3.23 -11.40 16.83
CA HIS A 68 2.80 -12.71 16.32
C HIS A 68 3.82 -13.81 16.65
N CYS A 69 5.09 -13.57 16.34
CA CYS A 69 6.17 -14.51 16.64
C CYS A 69 6.31 -14.73 18.15
N LEU A 70 6.21 -13.65 18.94
CA LEU A 70 6.33 -13.73 20.39
C LEU A 70 5.24 -14.61 21.01
N ARG A 71 3.99 -14.51 20.53
CA ARG A 71 2.89 -15.41 20.93
C ARG A 71 3.14 -16.89 20.59
N GLN A 72 4.04 -17.16 19.64
CA GLN A 72 4.47 -18.51 19.26
C GLN A 72 5.77 -18.92 19.96
N GLY A 73 6.28 -18.14 20.92
CA GLY A 73 7.53 -18.41 21.62
C GLY A 73 8.79 -18.04 20.83
N LEU A 74 8.66 -17.32 19.72
CA LEU A 74 9.78 -16.91 18.85
C LEU A 74 10.15 -15.44 19.08
N VAL A 75 11.43 -15.18 19.30
CA VAL A 75 11.97 -13.81 19.44
C VAL A 75 12.42 -13.32 18.06
N VAL A 76 11.57 -12.53 17.42
CA VAL A 76 11.83 -11.97 16.08
C VAL A 76 11.61 -10.46 16.11
N THR A 77 12.54 -9.70 15.53
CA THR A 77 12.43 -8.24 15.44
C THR A 77 11.22 -7.83 14.61
N GLY A 78 10.42 -6.92 15.15
CA GLY A 78 9.30 -6.31 14.45
C GLY A 78 9.71 -5.03 13.72
N ILE A 79 9.24 -4.85 12.50
CA ILE A 79 9.63 -3.72 11.64
C ILE A 79 8.46 -2.78 11.32
N THR A 80 7.24 -3.31 11.26
CA THR A 80 6.04 -2.60 10.80
C THR A 80 4.97 -2.61 11.88
N VAL A 81 4.41 -1.45 12.18
CA VAL A 81 3.23 -1.31 13.05
C VAL A 81 1.99 -1.43 12.19
N ASP A 82 1.08 -2.30 12.58
CA ASP A 82 -0.12 -2.62 11.83
C ASP A 82 -1.35 -2.71 12.75
N HIS A 83 -2.53 -2.45 12.20
CA HIS A 83 -3.79 -2.48 12.94
C HIS A 83 -4.28 -3.92 13.11
N ILE A 84 -4.69 -4.33 14.30
CA ILE A 84 -5.27 -5.66 14.57
C ILE A 84 -6.60 -5.82 13.82
N GLN A 85 -7.50 -4.84 13.99
CA GLN A 85 -8.68 -4.65 13.15
C GLN A 85 -8.36 -3.55 12.13
N PRO A 86 -8.45 -3.81 10.81
CA PRO A 86 -8.17 -2.80 9.80
C PRO A 86 -9.06 -1.56 9.92
N LYS A 87 -8.52 -0.37 9.62
CA LYS A 87 -9.29 0.88 9.57
C LYS A 87 -10.51 0.81 8.66
N ALA A 88 -10.39 0.12 7.53
CA ALA A 88 -11.50 -0.09 6.58
C ALA A 88 -12.70 -0.85 7.19
N HIS A 89 -12.47 -1.58 8.29
CA HIS A 89 -13.48 -2.35 9.01
C HIS A 89 -13.74 -1.79 10.41
N GLY A 90 -13.53 -0.49 10.64
CA GLY A 90 -13.81 0.18 11.91
C GLY A 90 -12.67 0.14 12.93
N GLY A 91 -11.47 -0.29 12.54
CA GLY A 91 -10.28 -0.27 13.38
C GLY A 91 -9.90 1.14 13.86
N THR A 92 -9.58 1.27 15.15
CA THR A 92 -9.15 2.54 15.76
C THR A 92 -7.63 2.69 15.79
N GLU A 93 -7.15 3.91 16.03
CA GLU A 93 -5.74 4.23 16.29
C GLU A 93 -5.32 4.01 17.75
N ALA A 94 -6.18 3.37 18.56
CA ALA A 94 -5.86 3.08 19.94
C ALA A 94 -4.67 2.11 20.02
N LEU A 95 -3.80 2.28 21.02
CA LEU A 95 -2.66 1.39 21.23
C LEU A 95 -3.10 -0.08 21.32
N SER A 96 -4.26 -0.37 21.91
CA SER A 96 -4.83 -1.72 21.99
C SER A 96 -5.13 -2.35 20.63
N ASN A 97 -5.37 -1.55 19.59
CA ASN A 97 -5.62 -2.01 18.22
C ASN A 97 -4.36 -1.98 17.34
N LEU A 98 -3.19 -1.65 17.88
CA LEU A 98 -1.94 -1.61 17.13
C LEU A 98 -1.00 -2.70 17.62
N GLN A 99 -0.27 -3.33 16.70
CA GLN A 99 0.75 -4.33 17.01
C GLN A 99 1.97 -4.19 16.09
N LEU A 100 3.16 -4.48 16.63
CA LEU A 100 4.39 -4.56 15.85
C LEU A 100 4.56 -5.96 15.25
N LEU A 101 4.82 -6.03 13.94
CA LEU A 101 4.99 -7.26 13.17
C LEU A 101 6.32 -7.29 12.41
N CYS A 102 6.90 -8.48 12.26
CA CYS A 102 7.96 -8.72 11.29
C CYS A 102 7.37 -8.75 9.86
N GLU A 103 8.23 -8.69 8.85
CA GLU A 103 7.77 -8.65 7.45
C GLU A 103 6.91 -9.87 7.07
N ALA A 104 7.32 -11.06 7.50
CA ALA A 104 6.62 -12.31 7.21
C ALA A 104 5.20 -12.32 7.79
N CYS A 105 5.06 -11.99 9.08
CA CYS A 105 3.75 -11.93 9.73
C CYS A 105 2.86 -10.82 9.16
N HIS A 106 3.43 -9.66 8.82
CA HIS A 106 2.70 -8.58 8.18
C HIS A 106 2.16 -9.01 6.81
N ARG A 107 3.00 -9.62 5.96
CA ARG A 107 2.60 -10.13 4.65
C ARG A 107 1.50 -11.20 4.76
N GLN A 108 1.62 -12.12 5.72
CA GLN A 108 0.60 -13.13 6.00
C GLN A 108 -0.74 -12.50 6.42
N LYS A 109 -0.69 -11.50 7.31
CA LYS A 109 -1.89 -10.77 7.75
C LYS A 109 -2.57 -10.09 6.56
N THR A 110 -1.84 -9.30 5.77
CA THR A 110 -2.38 -8.65 4.56
C THR A 110 -3.02 -9.65 3.60
N ALA A 111 -2.36 -10.81 3.38
CA ALA A 111 -2.87 -11.86 2.51
C ALA A 111 -4.11 -12.58 3.04
N THR A 112 -4.34 -12.55 4.36
CA THR A 112 -5.52 -13.13 5.01
C THR A 112 -6.67 -12.13 5.04
N GLU A 113 -6.39 -10.87 5.35
CA GLU A 113 -7.40 -9.81 5.44
C GLU A 113 -8.09 -9.54 4.11
N ARG A 114 -7.38 -9.62 2.99
CA ARG A 114 -8.00 -9.52 1.65
C ARG A 114 -9.09 -10.58 1.39
N LEU A 115 -9.06 -11.71 2.11
CA LEU A 115 -10.01 -12.81 1.95
C LEU A 115 -11.15 -12.75 2.97
N ARG A 116 -11.02 -11.95 4.03
CA ARG A 116 -12.05 -11.83 5.07
C ARG A 116 -13.15 -10.91 4.55
N LYS A 117 -14.36 -11.47 4.47
CA LYS A 117 -15.60 -10.70 4.36
C LYS A 117 -16.05 -10.39 5.79
N TYR A 118 -16.00 -9.13 6.17
CA TYR A 118 -16.48 -8.63 7.47
C TYR A 118 -17.97 -8.32 7.39
#